data_AF-A0A8T9BQ64-F1
#
_entry.id   AF-A0A8T9BQ64-F1
#
_cell.length_a   1.000
_cell.length_b   1.000
_cell.length_c   1.000
_cell.angle_alpha   90.00
_cell.angle_beta   90.00
_cell.angle_gamma   90.00
#
_symmetry.space_group_name_H-M   'P 1'
#
loop_
_entity.id
_entity.type
_entity.pdbx_description
1 polymer ?
#
loop_
_entity_poly.entity_id
_entity_poly.type
_entity_poly.pdbx_seq_one_letter_code
_entity_poly.pdbx_strand_id
1 'polypeptide(L)'
;TNTTIDPSLVPIFSIKTGSKVGANNVAIPATCPPSRADFIAKLATNVAAGNVLGTPITFNTNASVRDTKTQQNRATAMIITLQSFTGKKGVGCPAAATPELSTQQKTGVESASS
;
A
#
# COMPACT_ATOMS: atom_id res chain seq x y z
N THR A 1 12.90 -17.04 -2.93
CA THR A 1 12.50 -16.46 -4.23
C THR A 1 12.32 -14.97 -4.03
N ASN A 2 12.99 -14.14 -4.82
CA ASN A 2 12.88 -12.68 -4.70
C ASN A 2 11.60 -12.25 -5.45
N THR A 3 10.46 -12.16 -4.76
CA THR A 3 9.17 -11.84 -5.38
C THR A 3 9.23 -10.41 -5.91
N THR A 4 9.40 -10.25 -7.22
CA THR A 4 9.32 -8.94 -7.87
C THR A 4 7.84 -8.58 -8.00
N ILE A 5 7.43 -7.46 -7.38
CA ILE A 5 6.07 -6.92 -7.54
C ILE A 5 6.08 -6.00 -8.76
N ASP A 6 5.21 -6.28 -9.72
CA ASP A 6 4.98 -5.39 -10.85
C ASP A 6 4.51 -4.01 -10.34
N PRO A 7 5.24 -2.92 -10.63
CA PRO A 7 4.88 -1.58 -10.17
C PRO A 7 3.47 -1.14 -10.59
N SER A 8 2.90 -1.67 -11.69
CA SER A 8 1.54 -1.36 -12.15
C SER A 8 0.43 -1.88 -11.22
N LEU A 9 0.78 -2.74 -10.26
CA LEU A 9 -0.13 -3.22 -9.23
C LEU A 9 -0.32 -2.21 -8.09
N VAL A 10 0.64 -1.32 -7.90
CA VAL A 10 0.63 -0.29 -6.85
C VAL A 10 0.09 1.01 -7.46
N PRO A 11 -0.99 1.61 -6.93
CA PRO A 11 -1.44 2.92 -7.40
C PRO A 11 -0.36 4.00 -7.28
N ILE A 12 -0.52 5.08 -8.03
CA ILE A 12 0.26 6.29 -7.79
C ILE A 12 -0.36 7.02 -6.59
N PHE A 13 0.47 7.43 -5.64
CA PHE A 13 0.01 8.18 -4.47
C PHE A 13 -0.12 9.66 -4.84
N SER A 14 -1.31 10.23 -4.72
CA SER A 14 -1.54 11.67 -4.97
C SER A 14 -0.86 12.55 -3.91
N ILE A 15 -0.75 12.04 -2.68
CA ILE A 15 -0.10 12.72 -1.57
C ILE A 15 1.39 12.42 -1.63
N LYS A 16 2.23 13.47 -1.50
CA LYS A 16 3.68 13.35 -1.58
C LYS A 16 4.31 13.25 -0.20
N THR A 17 5.44 12.58 -0.11
CA THR A 17 6.27 12.58 1.11
C THR A 17 6.54 14.03 1.55
N GLY A 18 6.39 14.31 2.83
CA GLY A 18 6.58 15.65 3.40
C GLY A 18 5.33 16.54 3.42
N SER A 19 4.20 16.12 2.85
CA SER A 19 2.96 16.93 2.85
C SER A 19 2.41 17.22 4.25
N LYS A 20 2.67 16.36 5.25
CA LYS A 20 2.19 16.45 6.66
C LYS A 20 0.66 16.48 6.84
N VAL A 21 -0.09 16.61 5.76
CA VAL A 21 -1.56 16.59 5.72
C VAL A 21 -1.99 15.54 4.69
N GLY A 22 -2.80 14.59 5.16
CA GLY A 22 -3.40 13.51 4.40
C GLY A 22 -4.79 13.87 3.88
N ALA A 23 -5.49 12.87 3.36
CA ALA A 23 -6.88 12.98 2.97
C ALA A 23 -7.76 13.50 4.13
N ASN A 24 -8.80 14.28 3.81
CA ASN A 24 -9.71 14.89 4.79
C ASN A 24 -9.02 15.73 5.87
N ASN A 25 -7.90 16.38 5.54
CA ASN A 25 -7.09 17.20 6.46
C ASN A 25 -6.52 16.44 7.67
N VAL A 26 -6.42 15.11 7.59
CA VAL A 26 -5.83 14.30 8.67
C VAL A 26 -4.34 14.59 8.76
N ALA A 27 -3.83 14.94 9.94
CA ALA A 27 -2.40 15.09 10.15
C ALA A 27 -1.69 13.74 9.97
N ILE A 28 -0.62 13.74 9.16
CA ILE A 28 0.20 12.54 8.89
C ILE A 28 1.68 12.85 9.17
N PRO A 29 2.51 11.84 9.52
CA PRO A 29 3.95 12.05 9.67
C PRO A 29 4.59 12.62 8.39
N ALA A 30 5.65 13.43 8.53
CA ALA A 30 6.35 14.00 7.37
C ALA A 30 7.00 12.93 6.47
N THR A 31 7.27 11.74 7.02
CA THR A 31 7.77 10.58 6.28
C THR A 31 6.68 9.86 5.49
N CYS A 32 5.43 10.34 5.53
CA CYS A 32 4.28 9.71 4.91
C CYS A 32 3.71 10.50 3.72
N PRO A 33 3.33 9.79 2.63
CA PRO A 33 3.68 8.39 2.35
C PRO A 33 5.20 8.22 2.14
N PRO A 34 5.75 7.01 2.30
CA PRO A 34 7.12 6.72 1.86
C PRO A 34 7.24 6.92 0.35
N SER A 35 8.48 6.97 -0.17
CA SER A 35 8.67 6.97 -1.62
C SER A 35 8.02 5.72 -2.22
N ARG A 36 7.44 5.84 -3.42
CA ARG A 36 6.76 4.72 -4.07
C ARG A 36 7.71 3.55 -4.35
N ALA A 37 8.98 3.84 -4.64
CA ALA A 37 10.01 2.83 -4.82
C ALA A 37 10.29 2.06 -3.52
N ASP A 38 10.49 2.75 -2.40
CA ASP A 38 10.70 2.09 -1.10
C ASP A 38 9.46 1.32 -0.66
N PHE A 39 8.28 1.83 -0.96
CA PHE A 39 7.01 1.14 -0.73
C PHE A 39 6.93 -0.18 -1.48
N ILE A 40 7.21 -0.19 -2.79
CA ILE A 40 7.22 -1.40 -3.62
C ILE A 40 8.24 -2.41 -3.10
N ALA A 41 9.46 -1.96 -2.77
CA ALA A 41 10.51 -2.84 -2.24
C ALA A 41 10.10 -3.50 -0.91
N LYS A 42 9.46 -2.73 -0.02
CA LYS A 42 8.96 -3.26 1.26
C LYS A 42 7.78 -4.20 1.07
N LEU A 43 6.86 -3.87 0.16
CA LEU A 43 5.72 -4.72 -0.18
C LEU A 43 6.19 -6.05 -0.76
N ALA A 44 7.17 -6.06 -1.66
CA ALA A 44 7.78 -7.25 -2.22
C ALA A 44 8.32 -8.19 -1.12
N THR A 45 9.08 -7.64 -0.18
CA THR A 45 9.61 -8.38 0.98
C THR A 45 8.48 -9.00 1.80
N ASN A 46 7.45 -8.22 2.11
CA ASN A 46 6.33 -8.66 2.93
C ASN A 46 5.47 -9.74 2.25
N VAL A 47 5.25 -9.61 0.93
CA VAL A 47 4.51 -10.61 0.14
C VAL A 47 5.29 -11.91 0.05
N ALA A 48 6.61 -11.84 -0.16
CA ALA A 48 7.48 -13.02 -0.14
C ALA A 48 7.46 -13.73 1.22
N ALA A 49 7.36 -12.96 2.33
CA ALA A 49 7.22 -13.51 3.68
C ALA A 49 5.79 -14.00 3.99
N GLY A 50 4.78 -13.64 3.18
CA GLY A 50 3.37 -13.94 3.42
C GLY A 50 2.78 -13.26 4.67
N ASN A 51 3.50 -12.33 5.31
CA ASN A 51 3.06 -11.63 6.50
C ASN A 51 3.82 -10.32 6.72
N VAL A 52 3.23 -9.43 7.52
CA VAL A 52 3.84 -8.22 8.05
C VAL A 52 3.78 -8.28 9.56
N LEU A 53 4.91 -8.52 10.22
CA LEU A 53 5.01 -8.59 11.68
C LEU A 53 3.95 -9.53 12.30
N GLY A 54 3.79 -10.72 11.71
CA GLY A 54 2.83 -11.73 12.15
C GLY A 54 1.38 -11.52 11.68
N THR A 55 1.06 -10.40 11.01
CA THR A 55 -0.23 -10.22 10.34
C THR A 55 -0.14 -10.81 8.93
N PRO A 56 -0.90 -11.87 8.59
CA PRO A 56 -0.84 -12.49 7.28
C PRO A 56 -1.21 -11.50 6.17
N ILE A 57 -0.48 -11.55 5.06
CA ILE A 57 -0.83 -10.82 3.84
C ILE A 57 -0.65 -11.72 2.62
N THR A 58 -1.59 -11.65 1.69
CA THR A 58 -1.48 -12.33 0.39
C THR A 58 -2.43 -11.66 -0.60
N PHE A 59 -2.02 -11.61 -1.87
CA PHE A 59 -2.88 -11.17 -2.96
C PHE A 59 -2.36 -11.73 -4.30
N ASN A 60 -3.20 -11.68 -5.33
CA ASN A 60 -2.81 -12.10 -6.68
C ASN A 60 -1.87 -11.07 -7.33
N THR A 61 -0.63 -11.49 -7.60
CA THR A 61 0.43 -10.66 -8.21
C THR A 61 0.42 -10.67 -9.74
N ASN A 62 -0.52 -11.35 -10.39
CA ASN A 62 -0.70 -11.26 -11.84
C ASN A 62 -1.39 -9.94 -12.21
N ALA A 63 -0.70 -9.06 -12.93
CA ALA A 63 -1.20 -7.75 -13.37
C ALA A 63 -2.41 -7.80 -14.31
N SER A 64 -2.68 -8.94 -14.93
CA SER A 64 -3.87 -9.14 -15.76
C SER A 64 -5.13 -9.43 -14.94
N VAL A 65 -4.99 -9.85 -13.67
CA VAL A 65 -6.13 -10.16 -12.80
C VAL A 65 -6.52 -8.92 -12.00
N ARG A 66 -7.67 -8.34 -12.35
CA ARG A 66 -8.18 -7.08 -11.79
C ARG A 66 -9.64 -7.13 -11.33
N ASP A 67 -10.14 -8.31 -10.95
CA ASP A 67 -11.48 -8.42 -10.37
C ASP A 67 -11.57 -7.72 -9.00
N THR A 68 -12.77 -7.29 -8.63
CA THR A 68 -13.03 -6.52 -7.40
C THR A 68 -12.39 -7.13 -6.16
N LYS A 69 -12.48 -8.45 -5.97
CA LYS A 69 -11.97 -9.10 -4.76
C LYS A 69 -10.45 -9.11 -4.74
N THR A 70 -9.82 -9.40 -5.88
CA THR A 70 -8.36 -9.30 -6.04
C THR A 70 -7.87 -7.89 -5.70
N GLN A 71 -8.56 -6.86 -6.19
CA GLN A 71 -8.20 -5.47 -5.95
C GLN A 71 -8.33 -5.06 -4.47
N GLN A 72 -9.41 -5.48 -3.80
CA GLN A 72 -9.60 -5.23 -2.37
C GLN A 72 -8.53 -5.92 -1.51
N ASN A 73 -8.19 -7.18 -1.83
CA ASN A 73 -7.16 -7.93 -1.12
C ASN A 73 -5.77 -7.29 -1.32
N ARG A 74 -5.47 -6.87 -2.55
CA ARG A 74 -4.23 -6.17 -2.90
C ARG A 74 -4.09 -4.87 -2.09
N ALA A 75 -5.12 -4.03 -2.09
CA ALA A 75 -5.12 -2.80 -1.30
C ALA A 75 -5.00 -3.06 0.22
N THR A 76 -5.61 -4.13 0.71
CA THR A 76 -5.49 -4.53 2.13
C THR A 76 -4.05 -4.89 2.49
N ALA A 77 -3.36 -5.69 1.68
CA ALA A 77 -1.95 -6.02 1.89
C ALA A 77 -1.04 -4.78 1.85
N MET A 78 -1.34 -3.84 0.94
CA MET A 78 -0.65 -2.56 0.82
C MET A 78 -0.85 -1.68 2.06
N ILE A 79 -2.07 -1.57 2.57
CA ILE A 79 -2.38 -0.78 3.78
C ILE A 79 -1.69 -1.39 5.01
N ILE A 80 -1.70 -2.71 5.17
CA ILE A 80 -1.02 -3.38 6.30
C ILE A 80 0.50 -3.12 6.23
N THR A 81 1.08 -3.18 5.03
CA THR A 81 2.48 -2.83 4.78
C THR A 81 2.76 -1.37 5.14
N LEU A 82 1.91 -0.45 4.69
CA LEU A 82 2.02 0.99 4.95
C LEU A 82 1.98 1.30 6.45
N GLN A 83 1.01 0.73 7.17
CA GLN A 83 0.82 0.92 8.61
C GLN A 83 1.96 0.32 9.46
N SER A 84 2.79 -0.55 8.88
CA SER A 84 3.92 -1.18 9.55
C SER A 84 5.26 -0.84 8.88
N PHE A 85 5.29 0.21 8.05
CA PHE A 85 6.42 0.49 7.15
C PHE A 85 7.74 0.71 7.89
N THR A 86 7.70 1.27 9.10
CA THR A 86 8.85 1.50 9.99
C THR A 86 9.37 0.24 10.69
N GLY A 87 8.76 -0.92 10.46
CA GLY A 87 9.10 -2.17 11.14
C GLY A 87 8.43 -2.34 12.51
N LYS A 88 7.53 -1.42 12.90
CA LYS A 88 6.69 -1.54 14.09
C LYS A 88 5.22 -1.53 13.70
N LYS A 89 4.46 -2.49 14.24
CA LYS A 89 3.03 -2.65 13.93
C LYS A 89 2.26 -1.39 14.37
N GLY A 90 1.53 -0.79 13.44
CA GLY A 90 0.73 0.42 13.69
C GLY A 90 1.50 1.73 13.81
N VAL A 91 2.84 1.72 13.65
CA VAL A 91 3.71 2.92 13.75
C VAL A 91 4.31 3.26 12.38
N GLY A 92 3.58 3.01 11.30
CA GLY A 92 3.92 3.38 9.94
C GLY A 92 3.13 4.59 9.44
N CYS A 93 2.77 4.56 8.17
CA CYS A 93 1.94 5.61 7.57
C CYS A 93 0.45 5.25 7.67
N PRO A 94 -0.40 6.18 8.12
CA PRO A 94 -1.84 5.96 8.14
C PRO A 94 -2.39 5.91 6.71
N ALA A 95 -3.52 5.22 6.52
CA ALA A 95 -4.14 5.09 5.20
C ALA A 95 -4.58 6.45 4.60
N ALA A 96 -4.74 7.48 5.45
CA ALA A 96 -4.98 8.87 5.02
C ALA A 96 -3.81 9.46 4.20
N ALA A 97 -2.60 8.90 4.29
CA ALA A 97 -1.46 9.29 3.46
C ALA A 97 -1.54 8.73 2.03
N THR A 98 -2.45 7.79 1.77
CA THR A 98 -2.64 7.11 0.48
C THR A 98 -4.14 6.85 0.25
N PRO A 99 -4.96 7.89 0.01
CA PRO A 99 -6.40 7.75 -0.16
C PRO A 99 -6.81 6.75 -1.25
N GLU A 100 -5.98 6.57 -2.27
CA GLU A 100 -6.18 5.61 -3.36
C GLU A 100 -6.30 4.18 -2.83
N LEU A 101 -5.42 3.80 -1.89
CA LEU A 101 -5.46 2.48 -1.27
C LEU A 101 -6.73 2.30 -0.44
N SER A 102 -7.16 3.35 0.28
CA SER A 102 -8.39 3.30 1.07
C SER A 102 -9.63 3.12 0.19
N THR A 103 -9.67 3.80 -0.96
CA THR A 103 -10.74 3.65 -1.94
C THR A 103 -10.72 2.25 -2.56
N GLN A 104 -9.56 1.80 -3.05
CA GLN A 104 -9.40 0.46 -3.66
C GLN A 104 -9.73 -0.67 -2.69
N GLN A 105 -9.40 -0.53 -1.40
CA GLN A 105 -9.77 -1.52 -0.39
C GLN A 105 -11.29 -1.63 -0.21
N LYS A 106 -12.03 -0.52 -0.33
CA LYS A 106 -13.48 -0.50 -0.15
C LYS A 106 -14.21 -0.95 -1.41
N THR A 107 -13.82 -0.42 -2.56
CA THR A 107 -14.59 -0.55 -3.81
C THR A 107 -14.01 -1.58 -4.78
N GLY A 108 -12.75 -1.97 -4.62
CA GLY A 108 -12.01 -2.75 -5.61
C GLY A 108 -11.62 -1.95 -6.86
N VAL A 109 -11.88 -0.64 -6.91
CA VAL A 109 -11.51 0.22 -8.04
C VAL A 109 -10.12 0.80 -7.81
N GLU A 110 -9.24 0.68 -8.79
CA GLU A 110 -7.93 1.36 -8.76
C GLU A 110 -8.11 2.83 -9.14
N SER A 111 -7.51 3.73 -8.35
CA SER A 111 -7.33 5.10 -8.80
C SER A 111 -6.43 5.10 -10.04
N ALA A 112 -6.77 5.94 -11.02
CA ALA A 112 -6.05 6.01 -12.29
C ALA A 112 -4.54 6.17 -12.04
N SER A 113 -3.75 5.22 -12.53
CA SER A 113 -2.30 5.38 -12.67
C SER A 113 -2.10 6.34 -13.84
N SER A 114 -1.80 7.61 -13.56
CA SER A 114 -1.42 8.60 -14.57
C SER A 114 0.09 8.78 -14.57
#